data_AF-A0A0A5GAQ4-F1
#
_entry.id   AF-A0A0A5GAQ4-F1
#
_cell.length_a   1.000
_cell.length_b   1.000
_cell.length_c   1.000
_cell.angle_alpha   90.00
_cell.angle_beta   90.00
_cell.angle_gamma   90.00
#
_symmetry.space_group_name_H-M   'P 1'
#
loop_
_entity.id
_entity.type
_entity.pdbx_description
1 polymer ?
#
loop_
_entity_poly.entity_id
_entity_poly.type
_entity_poly.pdbx_seq_one_letter_code
_entity_poly.pdbx_strand_id
1 'polypeptide(L)'
;MNTIEAWRNFNMGKELHVSGNFIYDGLRNFDEMHSLDDTTEVFNVMYLLSVGIERLQKVCIILSLPEDDVKGELFVNKIKHHNHVSLMESINDLQNVKLKPNEHAFLNLLNKFYNQLRYGRYSMEDFHLEDEKKDFLQFLNRLGVDENPFGLLNNDRIKRFLGKIVGGICEKLYNLIKEECRILNLYTYETNYNSKAFKVFEEKRYTFFAERQALKELIIYCFNEESFEMFREAIKKIDHLDLDVQSLKPLETYFEKKELTETVQYFYSELTNQERKHRQEVLDLLSDESTDWDLLYQFLKAT
;
A
#
# COMPACT_ATOMS: atom_id res chain seq x y z
N MET A 1 26.39 -3.28 23.26
CA MET A 1 26.17 -3.30 21.81
C MET A 1 27.40 -2.75 21.12
N ASN A 2 28.10 -3.57 20.34
CA ASN A 2 29.24 -3.15 19.53
C ASN A 2 28.76 -2.34 18.29
N THR A 3 29.69 -1.76 17.53
CA THR A 3 29.35 -0.91 16.37
C THR A 3 28.54 -1.65 15.29
N ILE A 4 28.85 -2.92 15.01
CA ILE A 4 28.15 -3.73 14.00
C ILE A 4 26.77 -4.12 14.50
N GLU A 5 26.66 -4.55 15.75
CA GLU A 5 25.37 -4.83 16.40
C GLU A 5 24.47 -3.59 16.36
N ALA A 6 25.00 -2.40 16.66
CA ALA A 6 24.26 -1.15 16.60
C ALA A 6 23.81 -0.81 15.18
N TRP A 7 24.70 -0.96 14.20
CA TRP A 7 24.36 -0.77 12.79
C TRP A 7 23.28 -1.75 12.32
N ARG A 8 23.41 -3.05 12.62
CA ARG A 8 22.38 -4.06 12.32
C ARG A 8 21.06 -3.70 13.00
N ASN A 9 21.10 -3.37 14.29
CA ASN A 9 19.89 -3.05 15.05
C ASN A 9 19.15 -1.84 14.47
N PHE A 10 19.82 -0.70 14.36
CA PHE A 10 19.18 0.57 14.04
C PHE A 10 19.04 0.81 12.54
N ASN A 11 20.07 0.53 11.73
CA ASN A 11 20.01 0.81 10.30
C ASN A 11 19.15 -0.23 9.59
N MET A 12 19.30 -1.52 9.91
CA MET A 12 18.40 -2.52 9.30
C MET A 12 16.97 -2.38 9.82
N GLY A 13 16.78 -1.87 11.04
CA GLY A 13 15.46 -1.47 11.53
C GLY A 13 14.84 -0.42 10.60
N LYS A 14 15.55 0.68 10.33
CA LYS A 14 15.09 1.70 9.36
C LYS A 14 14.81 1.12 7.98
N GLU A 15 15.71 0.29 7.46
CA GLU A 15 15.53 -0.36 6.15
C GLU A 15 14.29 -1.26 6.10
N LEU A 16 14.02 -2.02 7.18
CA LEU A 16 12.83 -2.84 7.33
C LEU A 16 11.55 -1.99 7.32
N HIS A 17 11.52 -0.89 8.07
CA HIS A 17 10.38 0.03 8.07
C HIS A 17 10.13 0.64 6.69
N VAL A 18 11.18 1.08 6.01
CA VAL A 18 11.07 1.62 4.64
C VAL A 18 10.60 0.54 3.66
N SER A 19 11.10 -0.70 3.78
CA SER A 19 10.65 -1.84 2.99
C SER A 19 9.15 -2.09 3.18
N GLY A 20 8.68 -2.12 4.43
CA GLY A 20 7.27 -2.29 4.76
C GLY A 20 6.38 -1.18 4.18
N ASN A 21 6.85 0.08 4.19
CA ASN A 21 6.14 1.19 3.56
C ASN A 21 5.99 1.00 2.05
N PHE A 22 7.06 0.64 1.33
CA PHE A 22 7.01 0.38 -0.11
C PHE A 22 6.07 -0.77 -0.46
N ILE A 23 6.10 -1.87 0.31
CA ILE A 23 5.22 -3.02 0.10
C ILE A 23 3.77 -2.63 0.34
N TYR A 24 3.49 -1.91 1.43
CA TYR A 24 2.15 -1.38 1.73
C TYR A 24 1.65 -0.50 0.59
N ASP A 25 2.45 0.46 0.14
CA ASP A 25 2.03 1.43 -0.88
C ASP A 25 1.81 0.76 -2.24
N GLY A 26 2.66 -0.22 -2.61
CA GLY A 26 2.44 -1.02 -3.81
C GLY A 26 1.14 -1.82 -3.77
N LEU A 27 0.82 -2.45 -2.64
CA LEU A 27 -0.44 -3.16 -2.44
C LEU A 27 -1.63 -2.21 -2.39
N ARG A 28 -1.47 -1.01 -1.80
CA ARG A 28 -2.54 -0.01 -1.68
C ARG A 28 -2.90 0.56 -3.03
N ASN A 29 -1.92 0.96 -3.83
CA ASN A 29 -2.13 1.40 -5.20
C ASN A 29 -2.87 0.32 -5.98
N PHE A 30 -2.43 -0.94 -5.87
CA PHE A 30 -3.11 -2.05 -6.52
C PHE A 30 -4.54 -2.26 -6.04
N ASP A 31 -4.85 -2.01 -4.76
CA ASP A 31 -6.22 -2.13 -4.26
C ASP A 31 -7.15 -1.02 -4.76
N GLU A 32 -6.62 0.19 -4.96
CA GLU A 32 -7.38 1.36 -5.41
C GLU A 32 -7.57 1.43 -6.94
N MET A 33 -6.78 0.68 -7.71
CA MET A 33 -6.93 0.55 -9.16
C MET A 33 -8.27 -0.12 -9.53
N HIS A 34 -9.04 0.55 -10.40
CA HIS A 34 -10.27 0.00 -10.98
C HIS A 34 -10.01 -0.95 -12.16
N SER A 35 -9.10 -0.56 -13.06
CA SER A 35 -8.70 -1.31 -14.26
C SER A 35 -7.19 -1.61 -14.26
N LEU A 36 -6.79 -2.65 -14.99
CA LEU A 36 -5.41 -3.04 -15.28
C LEU A 36 -4.88 -2.47 -16.61
N ASP A 37 -5.65 -1.63 -17.30
CA ASP A 37 -5.27 -1.08 -18.61
C ASP A 37 -4.27 0.07 -18.53
N ASP A 38 -4.24 0.78 -17.40
CA ASP A 38 -3.29 1.88 -17.19
C ASP A 38 -1.89 1.33 -16.89
N THR A 39 -1.04 1.34 -17.91
CA THR A 39 0.36 0.92 -17.84
C THR A 39 1.17 1.73 -16.81
N THR A 40 0.81 2.98 -16.52
CA THR A 40 1.51 3.81 -15.52
C THR A 40 1.19 3.34 -14.10
N GLU A 41 -0.07 3.04 -13.82
CA GLU A 41 -0.49 2.50 -12.52
C GLU A 41 0.11 1.11 -12.28
N VAL A 42 0.07 0.22 -13.28
CA VAL A 42 0.71 -1.09 -13.21
C VAL A 42 2.22 -0.97 -12.98
N PHE A 43 2.88 -0.03 -13.67
CA PHE A 43 4.30 0.26 -13.45
C PHE A 43 4.57 0.69 -12.00
N ASN A 44 3.78 1.61 -11.45
CA ASN A 44 3.95 2.10 -10.09
C ASN A 44 3.81 0.96 -9.06
N VAL A 45 2.81 0.09 -9.23
CA VAL A 45 2.64 -1.10 -8.37
C VAL A 45 3.88 -2.00 -8.44
N MET A 46 4.34 -2.36 -9.63
CA MET A 46 5.51 -3.22 -9.79
C MET A 46 6.78 -2.57 -9.25
N TYR A 47 6.95 -1.26 -9.42
CA TYR A 47 8.10 -0.53 -8.90
C TYR A 47 8.14 -0.53 -7.38
N LEU A 48 7.03 -0.15 -6.72
CA LEU A 48 6.96 -0.11 -5.27
C LEU A 48 7.18 -1.50 -4.65
N LEU A 49 6.55 -2.54 -5.21
CA LEU A 49 6.74 -3.92 -4.75
C LEU A 49 8.18 -4.41 -5.00
N SER A 50 8.78 -4.07 -6.13
CA SER A 50 10.17 -4.43 -6.45
C SER A 50 11.14 -3.78 -5.46
N VAL A 51 11.04 -2.47 -5.22
CA VAL A 51 11.92 -1.79 -4.25
C VAL A 51 11.69 -2.32 -2.84
N GLY A 52 10.43 -2.50 -2.43
CA GLY A 52 10.09 -2.97 -1.09
C GLY A 52 10.62 -4.37 -0.79
N ILE A 53 10.38 -5.33 -1.69
CA ILE A 53 10.85 -6.72 -1.54
C ILE A 53 12.38 -6.80 -1.59
N GLU A 54 13.03 -6.02 -2.44
CA GLU A 54 14.49 -6.02 -2.56
C GLU A 54 15.13 -5.60 -1.22
N ARG A 55 14.63 -4.52 -0.61
CA ARG A 55 15.12 -4.03 0.68
C ARG A 55 14.91 -5.08 1.77
N LEU A 56 13.78 -5.78 1.76
CA LEU A 56 13.51 -6.87 2.69
C LEU A 56 14.52 -8.02 2.54
N GLN A 57 14.82 -8.41 1.30
CA GLN A 57 15.84 -9.43 1.01
C GLN A 57 17.23 -8.99 1.50
N LYS A 58 17.61 -7.73 1.28
CA LYS A 58 18.89 -7.18 1.73
C LYS A 58 19.03 -7.15 3.25
N VAL A 59 17.98 -6.73 3.96
CA VAL A 59 17.94 -6.81 5.44
C VAL A 59 18.15 -8.24 5.90
N CYS A 60 17.46 -9.19 5.27
CA CYS A 60 17.59 -10.62 5.58
C CYS A 60 19.05 -11.11 5.40
N ILE A 61 19.69 -10.78 4.28
CA ILE A 61 21.09 -11.16 4.00
C ILE A 61 22.04 -10.55 5.05
N ILE A 62 21.90 -9.25 5.34
CA ILE A 62 22.79 -8.54 6.27
C ILE A 62 22.74 -9.14 7.68
N LEU A 63 21.55 -9.55 8.13
CA LEU A 63 21.37 -10.19 9.43
C LEU A 63 21.86 -11.64 9.43
N SER A 64 21.76 -12.35 8.31
CA SER A 64 22.17 -13.77 8.22
C SER A 64 23.69 -13.98 8.06
N LEU A 65 24.45 -12.93 7.74
CA LEU A 65 25.89 -13.04 7.50
C LEU A 65 26.72 -12.98 8.80
N PRO A 66 27.90 -13.61 8.85
CA PRO A 66 28.90 -13.34 9.88
C PRO A 66 29.34 -11.87 9.90
N GLU A 67 29.79 -11.37 11.06
CA GLU A 67 30.23 -9.96 11.22
C GLU A 67 31.38 -9.56 10.27
N ASP A 68 32.30 -10.48 9.99
CA ASP A 68 33.47 -10.19 9.14
C ASP A 68 33.10 -10.12 7.65
N ASP A 69 32.01 -10.77 7.24
CA ASP A 69 31.56 -10.79 5.85
C ASP A 69 30.76 -9.54 5.46
N VAL A 70 30.18 -8.83 6.43
CA VAL A 70 29.50 -7.54 6.21
C VAL A 70 30.44 -6.34 6.29
N LYS A 71 31.67 -6.52 6.79
CA LYS A 71 32.69 -5.48 6.85
C LYS A 71 33.39 -5.33 5.49
N GLY A 72 32.94 -4.38 4.67
CA GLY A 72 33.74 -3.91 3.55
C GLY A 72 32.94 -3.39 2.35
N GLU A 73 33.62 -2.59 1.54
CA GLU A 73 33.07 -2.00 0.30
C GLU A 73 32.62 -3.08 -0.70
N LEU A 74 33.28 -4.25 -0.68
CA LEU A 74 32.96 -5.40 -1.53
C LEU A 74 31.56 -5.96 -1.26
N PHE A 75 31.13 -6.02 0.00
CA PHE A 75 29.78 -6.50 0.35
C PHE A 75 28.71 -5.53 -0.16
N VAL A 76 28.88 -4.23 0.10
CA VAL A 76 27.95 -3.19 -0.37
C VAL A 76 27.81 -3.25 -1.89
N ASN A 77 28.92 -3.40 -2.62
CA ASN A 77 28.91 -3.54 -4.08
C ASN A 77 28.19 -4.81 -4.54
N LYS A 78 28.29 -5.93 -3.80
CA LYS A 78 27.58 -7.18 -4.10
C LYS A 78 26.06 -7.03 -4.00
N ILE A 79 25.56 -6.29 -3.00
CA ILE A 79 24.12 -6.05 -2.82
C ILE A 79 23.63 -4.74 -3.45
N LYS A 80 24.47 -3.97 -4.13
CA LYS A 80 24.09 -2.68 -4.72
C LYS A 80 23.16 -2.84 -5.91
N HIS A 81 23.33 -3.89 -6.69
CA HIS A 81 22.56 -4.13 -7.90
C HIS A 81 21.23 -4.81 -7.59
N HIS A 82 20.19 -4.39 -8.31
CA HIS A 82 18.83 -4.88 -8.10
C HIS A 82 18.61 -6.20 -8.81
N ASN A 83 18.75 -7.29 -8.06
CA ASN A 83 18.53 -8.63 -8.58
C ASN A 83 17.81 -9.50 -7.55
N HIS A 84 16.50 -9.58 -7.66
CA HIS A 84 15.66 -10.34 -6.72
C HIS A 84 16.00 -11.83 -6.69
N VAL A 85 16.41 -12.38 -7.84
CA VAL A 85 16.70 -13.81 -7.99
C VAL A 85 18.00 -14.14 -7.26
N SER A 86 19.07 -13.41 -7.54
CA SER A 86 20.37 -13.64 -6.90
C SER A 86 20.34 -13.34 -5.40
N LEU A 87 19.56 -12.35 -4.97
CA LEU A 87 19.34 -12.07 -3.55
C LEU A 87 18.62 -13.24 -2.87
N MET A 88 17.61 -13.83 -3.52
CA MET A 88 16.91 -14.99 -2.97
C MET A 88 17.78 -16.24 -2.96
N GLU A 89 18.60 -16.47 -3.99
CA GLU A 89 19.61 -17.53 -4.01
C GLU A 89 20.59 -17.38 -2.84
N SER A 90 21.11 -16.16 -2.62
CA SER A 90 21.99 -15.87 -1.49
C SER A 90 21.31 -16.15 -0.14
N ILE A 91 20.02 -15.82 -0.01
CA ILE A 91 19.25 -16.14 1.20
C ILE A 91 19.11 -17.65 1.35
N ASN A 92 18.83 -18.38 0.27
CA ASN A 92 18.68 -19.84 0.30
C ASN A 92 19.99 -20.57 0.66
N ASP A 93 21.13 -20.03 0.22
CA ASP A 93 22.45 -20.56 0.54
C ASP A 93 22.81 -20.35 2.02
N LEU A 94 22.38 -19.23 2.60
CA LEU A 94 22.58 -18.92 4.01
C LEU A 94 21.55 -19.63 4.91
N GLN A 95 20.32 -19.80 4.42
CA GLN A 95 19.15 -20.13 5.21
C GLN A 95 18.19 -20.99 4.38
N ASN A 96 17.64 -22.06 4.94
CA ASN A 96 16.76 -22.98 4.19
C ASN A 96 15.34 -22.41 3.98
N VAL A 97 15.19 -21.43 3.10
CA VAL A 97 13.89 -20.83 2.72
C VAL A 97 13.39 -21.43 1.42
N LYS A 98 12.11 -21.85 1.39
CA LYS A 98 11.48 -22.40 0.17
C LYS A 98 10.33 -21.53 -0.28
N LEU A 99 10.48 -20.90 -1.44
CA LEU A 99 9.39 -20.18 -2.11
C LEU A 99 8.48 -21.14 -2.88
N LYS A 100 7.19 -20.81 -2.93
CA LYS A 100 6.22 -21.50 -3.77
C LYS A 100 6.43 -21.12 -5.24
N PRO A 101 5.98 -21.95 -6.21
CA PRO A 101 6.15 -21.66 -7.64
C PRO A 101 5.65 -20.27 -8.06
N ASN A 102 4.49 -19.83 -7.54
CA ASN A 102 3.95 -18.50 -7.88
C ASN A 102 4.73 -17.35 -7.23
N GLU A 103 5.32 -17.56 -6.06
CA GLU A 103 6.17 -16.58 -5.39
C GLU A 103 7.49 -16.41 -6.16
N HIS A 104 8.08 -17.53 -6.61
CA HIS A 104 9.27 -17.51 -7.45
C HIS A 104 8.99 -16.87 -8.82
N ALA A 105 7.87 -17.22 -9.46
CA ALA A 105 7.45 -16.59 -10.71
C ALA A 105 7.26 -15.07 -10.56
N PHE A 106 6.72 -14.62 -9.42
CA PHE A 106 6.55 -13.20 -9.14
C PHE A 106 7.89 -12.48 -8.92
N LEU A 107 8.84 -13.08 -8.19
CA LEU A 107 10.19 -12.51 -8.06
C LEU A 107 10.90 -12.39 -9.41
N ASN A 108 10.75 -13.38 -10.29
CA ASN A 108 11.30 -13.33 -11.65
C ASN A 108 10.67 -12.19 -12.46
N LEU A 109 9.36 -11.97 -12.32
CA LEU A 109 8.68 -10.84 -12.94
C LEU A 109 9.22 -9.49 -12.44
N LEU A 110 9.34 -9.31 -11.12
CA LEU A 110 9.91 -8.09 -10.55
C LEU A 110 11.36 -7.88 -10.98
N ASN A 111 12.14 -8.96 -11.08
CA ASN A 111 13.53 -8.91 -11.54
C ASN A 111 13.63 -8.46 -13.00
N LYS A 112 12.76 -9.00 -13.87
CA LYS A 112 12.66 -8.61 -15.28
C LYS A 112 12.23 -7.14 -15.40
N PHE A 113 11.21 -6.75 -14.66
CA PHE A 113 10.68 -5.39 -14.63
C PHE A 113 11.76 -4.35 -14.29
N TYR A 114 12.48 -4.55 -13.18
CA TYR A 114 13.43 -3.55 -12.69
C TYR A 114 14.65 -3.41 -13.61
N ASN A 115 15.16 -4.52 -14.14
CA ASN A 115 16.39 -4.53 -14.92
C ASN A 115 16.19 -4.22 -16.40
N GLN A 116 15.03 -4.57 -16.97
CA GLN A 116 14.81 -4.48 -18.42
C GLN A 116 13.71 -3.45 -18.74
N LEU A 117 12.51 -3.66 -18.20
CA LEU A 117 11.34 -2.93 -18.68
C LEU A 117 11.34 -1.46 -18.25
N ARG A 118 11.83 -1.15 -17.04
CA ARG A 118 11.96 0.24 -16.56
C ARG A 118 12.82 1.11 -17.48
N TYR A 119 13.91 0.56 -17.99
CA TYR A 119 14.85 1.30 -18.83
C TYR A 119 14.44 1.30 -20.31
N GLY A 120 13.60 0.33 -20.73
CA GLY A 120 13.04 0.28 -22.08
C GLY A 120 12.33 1.57 -22.49
N ARG A 121 11.67 2.27 -21.56
CA ARG A 121 11.03 3.57 -21.81
C ARG A 121 11.98 4.70 -22.23
N TYR A 122 13.28 4.54 -21.98
CA TYR A 122 14.31 5.51 -22.36
C TYR A 122 15.13 5.07 -23.58
N SER A 123 14.91 3.86 -24.09
CA SER A 123 15.54 3.38 -25.32
C SER A 123 14.72 3.82 -26.53
N MET A 124 15.36 4.53 -27.46
CA MET A 124 14.74 4.92 -28.72
C MET A 124 14.68 3.76 -29.72
N GLU A 125 15.55 2.76 -29.55
CA GLU A 125 15.75 1.66 -30.51
C GLU A 125 14.78 0.48 -30.26
N ASP A 126 14.29 0.33 -29.03
CA ASP A 126 13.36 -0.73 -28.60
C ASP A 126 12.07 -0.12 -28.01
N PHE A 127 11.19 0.36 -28.89
CA PHE A 127 9.95 1.04 -28.49
C PHE A 127 8.91 0.03 -27.96
N HIS A 128 8.86 -0.12 -26.64
CA HIS A 128 7.95 -1.01 -25.92
C HIS A 128 7.04 -0.21 -24.98
N LEU A 129 5.83 0.13 -25.45
CA LEU A 129 4.88 0.98 -24.71
C LEU A 129 4.22 0.29 -23.51
N GLU A 130 4.03 -1.04 -23.57
CA GLU A 130 3.13 -1.77 -22.65
C GLU A 130 3.69 -3.09 -22.15
N ASP A 131 4.99 -3.33 -22.31
CA ASP A 131 5.60 -4.62 -21.98
C ASP A 131 5.46 -4.96 -20.48
N GLU A 132 5.54 -3.96 -19.60
CA GLU A 132 5.27 -4.10 -18.16
C GLU A 132 3.87 -4.62 -17.89
N LYS A 133 2.87 -3.99 -18.51
CA LYS A 133 1.47 -4.38 -18.38
C LYS A 133 1.27 -5.78 -18.94
N LYS A 134 1.81 -6.07 -20.12
CA LYS A 134 1.68 -7.37 -20.79
C LYS A 134 2.26 -8.50 -19.95
N ASP A 135 3.46 -8.34 -19.40
CA ASP A 135 4.09 -9.34 -18.55
C ASP A 135 3.32 -9.54 -17.24
N PHE A 136 2.84 -8.46 -16.64
CA PHE A 136 2.03 -8.52 -15.42
C PHE A 136 0.68 -9.20 -15.68
N LEU A 137 0.00 -8.87 -16.76
CA LEU A 137 -1.23 -9.54 -17.19
C LEU A 137 -0.98 -11.02 -17.51
N GLN A 138 0.14 -11.37 -18.13
CA GLN A 138 0.50 -12.77 -18.39
C GLN A 138 0.69 -13.55 -17.09
N PHE A 139 1.30 -12.93 -16.07
CA PHE A 139 1.41 -13.50 -14.74
C PHE A 139 0.02 -13.71 -14.08
N LEU A 140 -0.89 -12.74 -14.25
CA LEU A 140 -2.26 -12.82 -13.74
C LEU A 140 -3.18 -13.76 -14.53
N ASN A 141 -2.88 -14.05 -15.80
CA ASN A 141 -3.78 -14.74 -16.74
C ASN A 141 -4.22 -16.13 -16.23
N ARG A 142 -3.43 -16.77 -15.37
CA ARG A 142 -3.80 -18.03 -14.70
C ARG A 142 -5.07 -17.94 -13.85
N LEU A 143 -5.56 -16.74 -13.53
CA LEU A 143 -6.80 -16.49 -12.80
C LEU A 143 -8.03 -16.30 -13.68
N GLY A 144 -7.83 -16.05 -14.98
CA GLY A 144 -8.82 -15.39 -15.84
C GLY A 144 -9.01 -13.94 -15.41
N VAL A 145 -8.54 -12.97 -16.18
CA VAL A 145 -8.85 -11.55 -15.90
C VAL A 145 -10.20 -11.25 -16.54
N ASP A 146 -11.14 -10.73 -15.75
CA ASP A 146 -12.46 -10.39 -16.29
C ASP A 146 -12.35 -9.12 -17.13
N GLU A 147 -12.94 -9.13 -18.32
CA GLU A 147 -12.98 -8.00 -19.24
C GLU A 147 -14.42 -7.48 -19.34
N ASN A 148 -14.59 -6.16 -19.37
CA ASN A 148 -15.87 -5.51 -19.67
C ASN A 148 -15.66 -4.43 -20.75
N PRO A 149 -16.73 -3.76 -21.24
CA PRO A 149 -16.60 -2.71 -22.25
C PRO A 149 -15.71 -1.52 -21.86
N PHE A 150 -15.38 -1.40 -20.57
CA PHE A 150 -14.54 -0.35 -20.00
C PHE A 150 -13.13 -0.83 -19.64
N GLY A 151 -12.78 -2.09 -19.96
CA GLY A 151 -11.43 -2.61 -19.81
C GLY A 151 -11.26 -3.88 -18.97
N LEU A 152 -10.00 -4.17 -18.65
CA LEU A 152 -9.59 -5.30 -17.82
C LEU A 152 -9.77 -4.97 -16.33
N LEU A 153 -10.74 -5.61 -15.68
CA LEU A 153 -11.13 -5.26 -14.32
C LEU A 153 -10.14 -5.81 -13.27
N ASN A 154 -9.74 -4.95 -12.34
CA ASN A 154 -8.99 -5.35 -11.15
C ASN A 154 -9.95 -5.72 -10.00
N ASN A 155 -10.51 -6.92 -10.07
CA ASN A 155 -11.50 -7.39 -9.10
C ASN A 155 -10.86 -7.93 -7.79
N ASP A 156 -11.70 -8.22 -6.80
CA ASP A 156 -11.27 -8.75 -5.51
C ASP A 156 -10.53 -10.10 -5.59
N ARG A 157 -10.80 -10.92 -6.61
CA ARG A 157 -10.08 -12.19 -6.84
C ARG A 157 -8.62 -11.91 -7.18
N ILE A 158 -8.38 -10.95 -8.07
CA ILE A 158 -7.04 -10.53 -8.49
C ILE A 158 -6.29 -9.88 -7.32
N LYS A 159 -6.94 -8.98 -6.57
CA LYS A 159 -6.39 -8.35 -5.35
C LYS A 159 -5.96 -9.38 -4.32
N ARG A 160 -6.81 -10.38 -4.03
CA ARG A 160 -6.49 -11.50 -3.12
C ARG A 160 -5.30 -12.32 -3.62
N PHE A 161 -5.21 -12.58 -4.92
CA PHE A 161 -4.13 -13.36 -5.48
C PHE A 161 -2.78 -12.66 -5.32
N LEU A 162 -2.68 -11.39 -5.73
CA LEU A 162 -1.44 -10.63 -5.57
C LEU A 162 -1.06 -10.50 -4.09
N GLY A 163 -2.02 -10.13 -3.24
CA GLY A 163 -1.81 -10.03 -1.79
C GLY A 163 -1.28 -11.34 -1.18
N LYS A 164 -1.84 -12.49 -1.57
CA LYS A 164 -1.36 -13.81 -1.11
C LYS A 164 0.08 -14.10 -1.52
N ILE A 165 0.49 -13.71 -2.72
CA ILE A 165 1.84 -13.96 -3.24
C ILE A 165 2.86 -13.04 -2.57
N VAL A 166 2.58 -11.74 -2.55
CA VAL A 166 3.42 -10.75 -1.86
C VAL A 166 3.54 -11.11 -0.38
N GLY A 167 2.43 -11.44 0.27
CA GLY A 167 2.41 -11.89 1.65
C GLY A 167 3.23 -13.13 1.90
N GLY A 168 3.08 -14.15 1.04
CA GLY A 168 3.87 -15.38 1.14
C GLY A 168 5.38 -15.14 1.08
N ILE A 169 5.86 -14.15 0.33
CA ILE A 169 7.27 -13.74 0.29
C ILE A 169 7.63 -12.98 1.57
N CYS A 170 6.85 -11.95 1.91
CA CYS A 170 7.11 -11.07 3.04
C CYS A 170 7.16 -11.83 4.37
N GLU A 171 6.21 -12.73 4.60
CA GLU A 171 6.15 -13.53 5.82
C GLU A 171 7.38 -14.43 5.98
N LYS A 172 7.84 -15.08 4.91
CA LYS A 172 9.03 -15.96 4.99
C LYS A 172 10.28 -15.17 5.32
N LEU A 173 10.51 -14.06 4.62
CA LEU A 173 11.67 -13.21 4.84
C LEU A 173 11.63 -12.55 6.22
N TYR A 174 10.45 -12.06 6.65
CA TYR A 174 10.30 -11.42 7.95
C TYR A 174 10.43 -12.39 9.12
N ASN A 175 9.90 -13.61 8.99
CA ASN A 175 10.14 -14.65 10.00
C ASN A 175 11.64 -14.98 10.09
N LEU A 176 12.36 -15.05 8.97
CA LEU A 176 13.80 -15.27 8.99
C LEU A 176 14.54 -14.12 9.68
N ILE A 177 14.17 -12.86 9.40
CA ILE A 177 14.68 -11.69 10.12
C ILE A 177 14.45 -11.82 11.63
N LYS A 178 13.27 -12.26 12.07
CA LYS A 178 12.97 -12.50 13.50
C LYS A 178 13.90 -13.55 14.10
N GLU A 179 14.13 -14.67 13.40
CA GLU A 179 15.03 -15.71 13.89
C GLU A 179 16.49 -15.21 13.98
N GLU A 180 17.01 -14.55 12.95
CA GLU A 180 18.36 -13.98 12.98
C GLU A 180 18.52 -12.95 14.09
N CYS A 181 17.52 -12.10 14.31
CA CYS A 181 17.53 -11.15 15.42
C CYS A 181 17.59 -11.83 16.78
N ARG A 182 16.88 -12.96 16.97
CA ARG A 182 16.96 -13.73 18.22
C ARG A 182 18.34 -14.31 18.43
N ILE A 183 18.96 -14.86 17.39
CA ILE A 183 20.32 -15.41 17.44
C ILE A 183 21.34 -14.31 17.80
N LEU A 184 21.19 -13.13 17.20
CA LEU A 184 22.09 -11.99 17.41
C LEU A 184 21.72 -11.12 18.64
N ASN A 185 20.64 -11.44 19.35
CA ASN A 185 20.09 -10.62 20.44
C ASN A 185 19.82 -9.15 20.03
N LEU A 186 19.18 -8.96 18.87
CA LEU A 186 18.82 -7.66 18.29
C LEU A 186 17.29 -7.48 18.23
N TYR A 187 16.87 -6.23 18.00
CA TYR A 187 15.47 -5.80 17.97
C TYR A 187 15.08 -5.20 16.60
N THR A 188 15.86 -5.46 15.55
CA THR A 188 15.60 -4.98 14.18
C THR A 188 14.19 -5.32 13.68
N TYR A 189 13.60 -6.42 14.15
CA TYR A 189 12.27 -6.86 13.76
C TYR A 189 11.13 -6.02 14.33
N GLU A 190 11.38 -5.15 15.32
CA GLU A 190 10.33 -4.36 15.96
C GLU A 190 9.74 -3.32 15.01
N THR A 191 8.40 -3.32 14.92
CA THR A 191 7.64 -2.35 14.13
C THR A 191 6.69 -1.55 15.02
N ASN A 192 6.43 -0.30 14.65
CA ASN A 192 5.51 0.56 15.37
C ASN A 192 4.08 0.15 14.99
N TYR A 193 3.22 -0.12 15.98
CA TYR A 193 1.84 -0.54 15.78
C TYR A 193 1.06 0.31 14.76
N ASN A 194 1.23 1.64 14.79
CA ASN A 194 0.54 2.57 13.89
C ASN A 194 1.25 2.78 12.54
N SER A 195 2.18 1.90 12.15
CA SER A 195 2.95 2.04 10.90
C SER A 195 2.43 1.13 9.78
N LYS A 196 2.66 1.55 8.53
CA LYS A 196 2.42 0.72 7.34
C LYS A 196 3.17 -0.62 7.41
N ALA A 197 4.42 -0.59 7.90
CA ALA A 197 5.25 -1.77 8.08
C ALA A 197 4.63 -2.79 9.06
N PHE A 198 3.95 -2.33 10.12
CA PHE A 198 3.27 -3.22 11.06
C PHE A 198 2.14 -4.01 10.39
N LYS A 199 1.30 -3.38 9.56
CA LYS A 199 0.28 -4.09 8.78
C LYS A 199 0.88 -5.21 7.92
N VAL A 200 2.00 -4.92 7.26
CA VAL A 200 2.68 -5.86 6.35
C VAL A 200 3.32 -7.02 7.10
N PHE A 201 4.02 -6.74 8.19
CA PHE A 201 4.90 -7.72 8.84
C PHE A 201 4.29 -8.39 10.08
N GLU A 202 3.53 -7.65 10.88
CA GLU A 202 2.93 -8.15 12.11
C GLU A 202 1.46 -8.55 11.93
N GLU A 203 0.63 -7.70 11.32
CA GLU A 203 -0.77 -8.08 11.05
C GLU A 203 -0.90 -9.10 9.93
N LYS A 204 0.10 -9.16 9.03
CA LYS A 204 0.16 -10.05 7.86
C LYS A 204 -1.08 -9.91 6.98
N ARG A 205 -1.54 -8.66 6.80
CA ARG A 205 -2.70 -8.31 5.97
C ARG A 205 -2.26 -7.64 4.69
N TYR A 206 -2.43 -8.34 3.57
CA TYR A 206 -1.94 -7.90 2.24
C TYR A 206 -3.06 -7.45 1.29
N THR A 207 -4.24 -7.14 1.86
CA THR A 207 -5.40 -6.59 1.16
C THR A 207 -6.08 -5.56 2.07
N PHE A 208 -6.99 -4.77 1.52
CA PHE A 208 -7.64 -3.66 2.24
C PHE A 208 -9.15 -3.83 2.43
N PHE A 209 -9.67 -5.05 2.26
CA PHE A 209 -11.11 -5.32 2.38
C PHE A 209 -11.66 -4.96 3.77
N ALA A 210 -10.90 -5.24 4.82
CA ALA A 210 -11.32 -4.98 6.19
C ALA A 210 -11.44 -3.47 6.46
N GLU A 211 -10.56 -2.66 5.88
CA GLU A 211 -10.60 -1.20 5.96
C GLU A 211 -11.81 -0.64 5.22
N ARG A 212 -12.10 -1.14 4.02
CA ARG A 212 -13.30 -0.74 3.26
C ARG A 212 -14.58 -1.15 4.00
N GLN A 213 -14.58 -2.31 4.63
CA GLN A 213 -15.68 -2.75 5.48
C GLN A 213 -15.82 -1.85 6.71
N ALA A 214 -14.73 -1.52 7.40
CA ALA A 214 -14.76 -0.65 8.58
C ALA A 214 -15.36 0.73 8.27
N LEU A 215 -15.07 1.32 7.11
CA LEU A 215 -15.69 2.58 6.69
C LEU A 215 -17.20 2.45 6.46
N LYS A 216 -17.66 1.33 5.91
CA LYS A 216 -19.11 1.07 5.73
C LYS A 216 -19.82 0.84 7.06
N GLU A 217 -19.20 0.10 7.97
CA GLU A 217 -19.72 -0.10 9.33
C GLU A 217 -19.75 1.21 10.11
N LEU A 218 -18.77 2.10 9.93
CA LEU A 218 -18.79 3.44 10.52
C LEU A 218 -19.99 4.25 10.03
N ILE A 219 -20.29 4.21 8.72
CA ILE A 219 -21.51 4.85 8.18
C ILE A 219 -22.74 4.27 8.85
N ILE A 220 -22.88 2.93 8.88
CA ILE A 220 -24.02 2.27 9.54
C ILE A 220 -24.15 2.72 11.00
N TYR A 221 -23.05 2.75 11.74
CA TYR A 221 -23.01 3.19 13.14
C TYR A 221 -23.48 4.64 13.30
N CYS A 222 -22.95 5.58 12.52
CA CYS A 222 -23.36 6.99 12.56
C CYS A 222 -24.87 7.19 12.30
N PHE A 223 -25.48 6.35 11.48
CA PHE A 223 -26.90 6.47 11.14
C PHE A 223 -27.85 5.75 12.08
N ASN A 224 -27.40 4.73 12.82
CA ASN A 224 -28.27 3.87 13.62
C ASN A 224 -28.06 4.00 15.13
N GLU A 225 -26.89 4.45 15.59
CA GLU A 225 -26.58 4.50 17.02
C GLU A 225 -27.26 5.68 17.72
N GLU A 226 -27.86 5.47 18.89
CA GLU A 226 -28.54 6.52 19.67
C GLU A 226 -27.60 7.66 20.04
N SER A 227 -26.34 7.35 20.39
CA SER A 227 -25.32 8.36 20.72
C SER A 227 -25.01 9.35 19.58
N PHE A 228 -25.43 9.04 18.34
CA PHE A 228 -25.29 9.90 17.17
C PHE A 228 -26.58 10.63 16.80
N GLU A 229 -27.62 10.64 17.65
CA GLU A 229 -28.88 11.33 17.36
C GLU A 229 -28.66 12.84 17.11
N MET A 230 -27.93 13.51 17.99
CA MET A 230 -27.66 14.94 17.88
C MET A 230 -26.80 15.27 16.66
N PHE A 231 -25.83 14.41 16.34
CA PHE A 231 -25.07 14.49 15.09
C PHE A 231 -25.99 14.42 13.86
N ARG A 232 -26.92 13.46 13.81
CA ARG A 232 -27.87 13.33 12.69
C ARG A 232 -28.79 14.54 12.59
N GLU A 233 -29.28 15.04 13.71
CA GLU A 233 -30.12 16.24 13.73
C GLU A 233 -29.35 17.50 13.30
N ALA A 234 -28.07 17.61 13.64
CA ALA A 234 -27.18 18.68 13.18
C ALA A 234 -26.94 18.59 11.66
N ILE A 235 -26.54 17.42 11.15
CA ILE A 235 -26.26 17.25 9.72
C ILE A 235 -27.48 17.50 8.83
N LYS A 236 -28.70 17.13 9.28
CA LYS A 236 -29.94 17.41 8.53
C LYS A 236 -30.19 18.91 8.31
N LYS A 237 -29.53 19.80 9.06
CA LYS A 237 -29.61 21.26 8.87
C LYS A 237 -28.66 21.78 7.80
N ILE A 238 -27.69 20.99 7.38
CA ILE A 238 -26.71 21.36 6.37
C ILE A 238 -27.31 21.00 5.01
N ASP A 239 -27.48 21.99 4.12
CA ASP A 239 -27.92 21.73 2.75
C ASP A 239 -26.94 20.78 2.06
N HIS A 240 -27.45 19.74 1.40
CA HIS A 240 -26.60 18.79 0.69
C HIS A 240 -26.17 19.35 -0.68
N LEU A 241 -25.03 18.87 -1.19
CA LEU A 241 -24.69 19.05 -2.61
C LEU A 241 -25.45 18.02 -3.44
N ASP A 242 -25.78 18.35 -4.69
CA ASP A 242 -26.46 17.43 -5.61
C ASP A 242 -25.44 16.56 -6.35
N LEU A 243 -24.83 15.62 -5.63
CA LEU A 243 -23.64 14.91 -6.09
C LEU A 243 -23.91 13.79 -7.12
N ASP A 244 -25.18 13.41 -7.36
CA ASP A 244 -25.59 12.27 -8.20
C ASP A 244 -24.76 10.97 -7.98
N VAL A 245 -24.40 10.69 -6.73
CA VAL A 245 -23.60 9.50 -6.37
C VAL A 245 -24.53 8.31 -6.14
N GLN A 246 -24.40 7.27 -6.97
CA GLN A 246 -25.25 6.09 -6.93
C GLN A 246 -24.70 4.93 -6.08
N SER A 247 -23.48 5.07 -5.54
CA SER A 247 -22.85 4.01 -4.73
C SER A 247 -21.76 4.53 -3.79
N LEU A 248 -21.33 3.72 -2.82
CA LEU A 248 -20.21 4.03 -1.93
C LEU A 248 -18.82 3.74 -2.52
N LYS A 249 -18.72 3.46 -3.83
CA LYS A 249 -17.44 3.22 -4.53
C LYS A 249 -16.39 4.34 -4.38
N PRO A 250 -16.74 5.63 -4.23
CA PRO A 250 -15.76 6.68 -3.94
C PRO A 250 -14.99 6.47 -2.62
N LEU A 251 -15.46 5.62 -1.71
CA LEU A 251 -14.72 5.24 -0.50
C LEU A 251 -13.67 4.14 -0.76
N GLU A 252 -13.72 3.49 -1.92
CA GLU A 252 -12.97 2.27 -2.21
C GLU A 252 -11.87 2.47 -3.25
N THR A 253 -12.06 3.37 -4.21
CA THR A 253 -11.14 3.53 -5.34
C THR A 253 -10.73 4.99 -5.54
N TYR A 254 -9.51 5.20 -6.03
CA TYR A 254 -8.98 6.53 -6.27
C TYR A 254 -9.77 7.28 -7.35
N PHE A 255 -10.11 6.60 -8.44
CA PHE A 255 -10.77 7.20 -9.59
C PHE A 255 -12.16 7.76 -9.24
N GLU A 256 -13.01 6.95 -8.60
CA GLU A 256 -14.34 7.37 -8.17
C GLU A 256 -14.26 8.49 -7.09
N LYS A 257 -13.24 8.45 -6.23
CA LYS A 257 -12.97 9.53 -5.29
C LYS A 257 -12.57 10.83 -5.99
N LYS A 258 -11.81 10.74 -7.08
CA LYS A 258 -11.39 11.89 -7.88
C LYS A 258 -12.59 12.53 -8.58
N GLU A 259 -13.45 11.73 -9.22
CA GLU A 259 -14.69 12.22 -9.85
C GLU A 259 -15.61 12.92 -8.83
N LEU A 260 -15.76 12.33 -7.63
CA LEU A 260 -16.46 12.96 -6.52
C LEU A 260 -15.81 14.29 -6.12
N THR A 261 -14.48 14.34 -6.05
CA THR A 261 -13.75 15.56 -5.68
C THR A 261 -13.96 16.68 -6.71
N GLU A 262 -13.90 16.36 -8.00
CA GLU A 262 -14.15 17.31 -9.09
C GLU A 262 -15.59 17.85 -9.04
N THR A 263 -16.56 16.97 -8.79
CA THR A 263 -17.97 17.33 -8.62
C THR A 263 -18.18 18.28 -7.43
N VAL A 264 -17.58 17.95 -6.27
CA VAL A 264 -17.64 18.82 -5.09
C VAL A 264 -16.99 20.17 -5.37
N GLN A 265 -15.83 20.20 -6.04
CA GLN A 265 -15.15 21.45 -6.39
C GLN A 265 -15.98 22.34 -7.30
N TYR A 266 -16.67 21.76 -8.29
CA TYR A 266 -17.59 22.48 -9.15
C TYR A 266 -18.73 23.13 -8.35
N PHE A 267 -19.40 22.39 -7.45
CA PHE A 267 -20.43 23.01 -6.61
C PHE A 267 -19.87 24.11 -5.71
N TYR A 268 -18.68 23.92 -5.15
CA TYR A 268 -18.03 24.95 -4.33
C TYR A 268 -17.67 26.20 -5.12
N SER A 269 -17.40 26.10 -6.43
CA SER A 269 -17.13 27.28 -7.28
C SER A 269 -18.37 28.13 -7.52
N GLU A 270 -19.56 27.54 -7.48
CA GLU A 270 -20.84 28.25 -7.65
C GLU A 270 -21.32 28.95 -6.37
N LEU A 271 -20.79 28.59 -5.19
CA LEU A 271 -21.11 29.23 -3.92
C LEU A 271 -20.47 30.62 -3.79
N THR A 272 -21.18 31.54 -3.12
CA THR A 272 -20.59 32.80 -2.67
C THR A 272 -19.49 32.56 -1.63
N ASN A 273 -18.60 33.53 -1.46
CA ASN A 273 -17.52 33.44 -0.47
C ASN A 273 -18.05 33.23 0.96
N GLN A 274 -19.20 33.81 1.29
CA GLN A 274 -19.81 33.69 2.62
C GLN A 274 -20.36 32.27 2.85
N GLU A 275 -21.10 31.73 1.88
CA GLU A 275 -21.63 30.35 1.95
C GLU A 275 -20.49 29.32 2.02
N ARG A 276 -19.46 29.49 1.19
CA ARG A 276 -18.30 28.61 1.18
C ARG A 276 -17.58 28.60 2.53
N LYS A 277 -17.37 29.79 3.11
CA LYS A 277 -16.72 29.93 4.42
C LYS A 277 -17.54 29.27 5.52
N HIS A 278 -18.84 29.57 5.57
CA HIS A 278 -19.74 28.97 6.55
C HIS A 278 -19.75 27.43 6.45
N ARG A 279 -19.84 26.90 5.21
CA ARG A 279 -19.81 25.46 4.99
C ARG A 279 -18.50 24.80 5.44
N GLN A 280 -17.36 25.45 5.21
CA GLN A 280 -16.06 24.94 5.67
C GLN A 280 -15.98 24.88 7.19
N GLU A 281 -16.43 25.93 7.89
CA GLU A 281 -16.46 25.95 9.36
C GLU A 281 -17.28 24.77 9.92
N VAL A 282 -18.43 24.48 9.30
CA VAL A 282 -19.25 23.33 9.70
C VAL A 282 -18.55 22.00 9.41
N LEU A 283 -17.90 21.84 8.25
CA LEU A 283 -17.19 20.61 7.90
C LEU A 283 -15.99 20.33 8.81
N ASP A 284 -15.24 21.37 9.21
CA ASP A 284 -14.09 21.22 10.10
C ASP A 284 -14.54 20.65 11.46
N LEU A 285 -15.68 21.12 11.98
CA LEU A 285 -16.29 20.61 13.22
C LEU A 285 -16.69 19.13 13.13
N LEU A 286 -17.01 18.59 11.95
CA LEU A 286 -17.38 17.17 11.83
C LEU A 286 -16.22 16.20 12.14
N SER A 287 -14.97 16.70 12.12
CA SER A 287 -13.76 15.88 12.32
C SER A 287 -12.97 16.25 13.58
N ASP A 288 -13.40 17.26 14.33
CA ASP A 288 -12.75 17.69 15.56
C ASP A 288 -13.17 16.76 16.71
N GLU A 289 -12.18 16.14 17.38
CA GLU A 289 -12.39 15.23 18.52
C GLU A 289 -13.08 15.92 19.71
N SER A 290 -13.03 17.24 19.79
CA SER A 290 -13.64 18.05 20.83
C SER A 290 -15.05 18.54 20.49
N THR A 291 -15.57 18.21 19.30
CA THR A 291 -16.92 18.61 18.90
C THR A 291 -17.97 18.02 19.81
N ASP A 292 -18.68 18.92 20.47
CA ASP A 292 -19.93 18.62 21.14
C ASP A 292 -21.07 18.74 20.11
N TRP A 293 -21.73 17.62 19.83
CA TRP A 293 -22.82 17.56 18.87
C TRP A 293 -24.04 18.39 19.29
N ASP A 294 -24.25 18.61 20.59
CA ASP A 294 -25.30 19.51 21.08
C ASP A 294 -24.98 20.96 20.77
N LEU A 295 -23.71 21.37 20.96
CA LEU A 295 -23.26 22.73 20.62
C LEU A 295 -23.29 22.97 19.11
N LEU A 296 -22.87 21.99 18.29
CA LEU A 296 -22.96 22.09 16.84
C LEU A 296 -24.43 22.22 16.38
N TYR A 297 -25.33 21.42 16.94
CA TYR A 297 -26.75 21.52 16.64
C TYR A 297 -27.32 22.90 16.98
N GLN A 298 -26.95 23.46 18.14
CA GLN A 298 -27.37 24.80 18.53
C GLN A 298 -26.79 25.89 17.61
N PHE A 299 -25.51 25.76 17.23
CA PHE A 299 -24.86 26.68 16.29
C PHE A 299 -25.60 26.70 14.94
N LEU A 300 -25.89 25.54 14.36
CA LEU A 300 -26.60 25.40 13.09
C LEU A 300 -28.07 25.87 13.15
N LYS A 301 -28.66 26.00 14.34
CA LYS A 301 -30.01 26.55 14.54
C LYS A 301 -30.03 28.07 14.62
N ALA A 302 -28.91 28.69 14.98
CA ALA A 302 -28.78 30.14 15.16
C ALA A 302 -28.40 30.88 13.87
N THR A 303 -27.90 30.13 12.88
CA THR A 303 -27.60 30.56 11.50
C THR A 303 -28.77 30.31 10.57
#